data_AF-A0A224Y1N8-F1
#
_entry.id   AF-A0A224Y1N8-F1
#
_cell.length_a   1.000
_cell.length_b   1.000
_cell.length_c   1.000
_cell.angle_alpha   90.00
_cell.angle_beta   90.00
_cell.angle_gamma   90.00
#
_symmetry.space_group_name_H-M   'P 1'
#
loop_
_entity.id
_entity.type
_entity.pdbx_description
1 polymer ?
#
loop_
_entity_poly.entity_id
_entity_poly.type
_entity_poly.pdbx_seq_one_letter_code
_entity_poly.pdbx_strand_id
1 'polypeptide(L)'
;MKLVGLIALLLLVLTENIVDTQYSVEPPPMVYSSTVYQAPKSFCYYLYWDGWRLRSAYYEDGTPCWYFHWGRKVGQCFHGKCARQPVKPQIPCDGIHHAPGYATSCMYTCTIGNQNIDMPYKNQTPCLPVDESGRRVGGAGICVGGNCKPSYDLTSEEEKVAHPEDLRQCPDKEHTGRNILTSCYYYCQRNGSWYTGHYDSQPTSGCDLRNPTPQQPLGWCCQGDCIKKHNCGR
;
A
#
# COMPACT_ATOMS: atom_id res chain seq x y z
N MET A 1 -68.21 24.99 6.94
CA MET A 1 -66.98 25.70 7.33
C MET A 1 -66.24 25.00 8.49
N LYS A 2 -65.85 23.73 8.31
CA LYS A 2 -65.05 22.99 9.32
C LYS A 2 -63.94 22.09 8.73
N LEU A 3 -63.72 22.16 7.42
CA LEU A 3 -62.71 21.34 6.73
C LEU A 3 -61.41 22.08 6.40
N VAL A 4 -61.42 23.42 6.38
CA VAL A 4 -60.26 24.25 6.00
C VAL A 4 -59.27 24.39 7.17
N GLY A 5 -59.75 24.30 8.42
CA GLY A 5 -58.90 24.41 9.61
C GLY A 5 -58.01 23.18 9.88
N LEU A 6 -58.35 22.02 9.31
CA LEU A 6 -57.60 20.77 9.52
C LEU A 6 -56.40 20.63 8.56
N ILE A 7 -56.46 21.28 7.39
CA ILE A 7 -55.37 21.27 6.41
C ILE A 7 -54.25 22.27 6.81
N ALA A 8 -54.61 23.40 7.43
CA ALA A 8 -53.63 24.38 7.89
C ALA A 8 -52.78 23.87 9.08
N LEU A 9 -53.33 22.98 9.92
CA LEU A 9 -52.64 22.44 11.09
C LEU A 9 -51.70 21.27 10.74
N LEU A 10 -51.94 20.56 9.62
CA LEU A 10 -51.04 19.53 9.11
C LEU A 10 -49.83 20.11 8.35
N LEU A 11 -49.92 21.34 7.84
CA LEU A 11 -48.80 22.00 7.15
C LEU A 11 -47.80 22.67 8.10
N LEU A 12 -48.15 22.88 9.38
CA LEU A 12 -47.26 23.49 10.38
C LEU A 12 -46.36 22.50 11.15
N VAL A 13 -46.49 21.19 10.92
CA VAL A 13 -45.61 20.16 11.52
C VAL A 13 -44.48 19.72 10.57
N LEU A 14 -44.42 20.30 9.35
CA LEU A 14 -43.41 19.94 8.35
C LEU A 14 -42.25 20.95 8.22
N THR A 15 -42.21 21.98 9.05
CA THR A 15 -41.15 22.98 9.05
C THR A 15 -40.43 22.99 10.38
N GLU A 16 -39.44 22.11 10.53
CA GLU A 16 -38.18 22.34 11.26
C GLU A 16 -37.42 21.01 11.34
N ASN A 17 -36.52 20.80 10.38
CA ASN A 17 -35.26 20.07 10.54
C ASN A 17 -34.47 20.23 9.23
N ILE A 18 -34.05 21.45 8.96
CA ILE A 18 -32.92 21.69 8.05
C ILE A 18 -31.68 21.39 8.88
N VAL A 19 -31.31 20.12 8.96
CA VAL A 19 -29.97 19.72 9.39
C VAL A 19 -29.11 19.78 8.15
N ASP A 20 -28.24 20.78 8.14
CA ASP A 20 -27.18 20.99 7.16
C ASP A 20 -26.18 19.83 7.28
N THR A 21 -26.42 18.72 6.57
CA THR A 21 -25.43 17.66 6.44
C THR A 21 -24.34 18.13 5.49
N GLN A 22 -23.28 18.69 6.07
CA GLN A 22 -21.98 18.81 5.45
C GLN A 22 -21.64 17.50 4.74
N TYR A 23 -21.38 17.60 3.43
CA TYR A 23 -20.72 16.57 2.65
C TYR A 23 -19.36 16.27 3.28
N SER A 24 -19.32 15.26 4.15
CA SER A 24 -18.09 14.52 4.39
C SER A 24 -17.94 13.59 3.19
N VAL A 25 -17.01 13.90 2.30
CA VAL A 25 -16.50 12.92 1.33
C VAL A 25 -15.78 11.88 2.17
N GLU A 26 -16.53 10.87 2.57
CA GLU A 26 -16.00 9.65 3.15
C GLU A 26 -15.02 9.08 2.12
N PRO A 27 -13.73 8.88 2.45
CA PRO A 27 -12.82 8.17 1.56
C PRO A 27 -13.44 6.80 1.27
N PRO A 28 -13.30 6.27 0.03
CA PRO A 28 -13.89 4.97 -0.30
C PRO A 28 -13.43 3.94 0.74
N PRO A 29 -14.35 3.13 1.27
CA PRO A 29 -14.01 2.15 2.29
C PRO A 29 -12.87 1.27 1.75
N MET A 30 -11.79 1.23 2.51
CA MET A 30 -10.68 0.31 2.30
C MET A 30 -11.23 -1.10 2.10
N VAL A 31 -10.74 -1.77 1.06
CA VAL A 31 -11.01 -3.17 0.74
C VAL A 31 -10.52 -4.05 1.88
N TYR A 32 -11.34 -4.20 2.92
CA TYR A 32 -11.34 -5.39 3.72
C TYR A 32 -12.10 -6.43 2.91
N SER A 33 -11.37 -7.42 2.38
CA SER A 33 -11.93 -8.74 2.05
C SER A 33 -12.42 -9.39 3.35
N SER A 34 -13.45 -8.79 3.93
CA SER A 34 -14.28 -9.42 4.92
C SER A 34 -15.21 -10.31 4.12
N THR A 35 -14.95 -11.60 4.20
CA THR A 35 -15.81 -12.68 3.73
C THR A 35 -17.11 -12.68 4.56
N VAL A 36 -17.88 -11.60 4.47
CA VAL A 36 -19.33 -11.66 4.68
C VAL A 36 -19.81 -12.66 3.64
N TYR A 37 -20.37 -13.79 4.08
CA TYR A 37 -20.88 -14.86 3.23
C TYR A 37 -21.99 -14.33 2.31
N GLN A 38 -21.61 -13.66 1.22
CA GLN A 38 -22.55 -13.24 0.19
C GLN A 38 -22.93 -14.48 -0.61
N ALA A 39 -24.23 -14.80 -0.59
CA ALA A 39 -24.75 -15.88 -1.43
C ALA A 39 -24.37 -15.62 -2.90
N PRO A 40 -23.93 -16.66 -3.65
CA PRO A 40 -23.50 -16.47 -5.03
C PRO A 40 -24.61 -15.85 -5.88
N LYS A 41 -24.27 -14.80 -6.62
CA LYS A 41 -25.19 -14.07 -7.50
C LYS A 41 -25.46 -14.88 -8.76
N SER A 42 -26.68 -14.87 -9.26
CA SER A 42 -27.02 -15.53 -10.53
C SER A 42 -26.33 -14.85 -11.73
N PHE A 43 -26.09 -13.55 -11.63
CA PHE A 43 -25.46 -12.73 -12.66
C PHE A 43 -24.48 -11.73 -12.03
N CYS A 44 -23.48 -11.31 -12.79
CA CYS A 44 -22.46 -10.34 -12.36
C CYS A 44 -22.82 -8.88 -12.63
N TYR A 45 -24.11 -8.61 -12.79
CA TYR A 45 -24.69 -7.29 -12.89
C TYR A 45 -25.99 -7.22 -12.10
N TYR A 46 -26.39 -6.01 -11.73
CA TYR A 46 -27.68 -5.72 -11.13
C TYR A 46 -28.30 -4.49 -11.80
N LEU A 47 -29.62 -4.42 -11.73
CA LEU A 47 -30.39 -3.28 -12.22
C LEU A 47 -30.74 -2.37 -11.05
N TYR A 48 -30.68 -1.06 -11.28
CA TYR A 48 -31.09 -0.06 -10.29
C TYR A 48 -31.81 1.09 -10.99
N TRP A 49 -32.65 1.79 -10.23
CA TRP A 49 -33.32 2.99 -10.72
C TRP A 49 -32.47 4.21 -10.43
N ASP A 50 -32.22 5.01 -11.47
CA ASP A 50 -31.64 6.34 -11.39
C ASP A 50 -32.69 7.35 -11.89
N GLY A 51 -33.50 7.85 -10.94
CA GLY A 51 -34.74 8.55 -11.24
C GLY A 51 -35.72 7.64 -12.00
N TRP A 52 -36.14 8.09 -13.19
CA TRP A 52 -37.04 7.34 -14.08
C TRP A 52 -36.33 6.43 -15.09
N ARG A 53 -35.00 6.30 -14.98
CA ARG A 53 -34.20 5.47 -15.90
C ARG A 53 -33.78 4.19 -15.19
N LEU A 54 -34.12 3.05 -15.77
CA LEU A 54 -33.56 1.77 -15.38
C LEU A 54 -32.13 1.68 -15.92
N ARG A 55 -31.15 1.55 -15.04
CA ARG A 55 -29.73 1.38 -15.38
C ARG A 55 -29.22 0.02 -14.90
N SER A 56 -28.08 -0.39 -15.44
CA SER A 56 -27.33 -1.56 -14.98
C SER A 56 -25.98 -1.15 -14.42
N ALA A 57 -25.53 -1.80 -13.36
CA ALA A 57 -24.17 -1.74 -12.84
C ALA A 57 -23.62 -3.15 -12.67
N TYR A 58 -22.29 -3.27 -12.64
CA TYR A 58 -21.62 -4.54 -12.38
C TYR A 58 -21.35 -4.69 -10.89
N TYR A 59 -21.43 -5.92 -10.40
CA TYR A 59 -20.87 -6.24 -9.08
C TYR A 59 -19.35 -6.12 -9.13
N GLU A 60 -18.72 -5.85 -7.98
CA GLU A 60 -17.26 -5.75 -7.87
C GLU A 60 -16.58 -7.07 -8.28
N ASP A 61 -15.40 -6.94 -8.87
CA ASP A 61 -14.58 -8.08 -9.25
C ASP A 61 -14.25 -8.93 -8.01
N GLY A 62 -14.47 -10.24 -8.11
CA GLY A 62 -14.36 -11.17 -6.99
C GLY A 62 -15.70 -11.57 -6.34
N THR A 63 -16.81 -10.88 -6.65
CA THR A 63 -18.15 -11.24 -6.13
C THR A 63 -18.52 -12.69 -6.51
N PRO A 64 -18.93 -13.55 -5.57
CA PRO A 64 -19.30 -14.93 -5.90
C PRO A 64 -20.49 -15.01 -6.85
N CYS A 65 -20.44 -15.87 -7.86
CA CYS A 65 -21.49 -16.01 -8.87
C CYS A 65 -21.75 -17.45 -9.30
N TRP A 66 -22.94 -17.73 -9.82
CA TRP A 66 -23.30 -19.03 -10.38
C TRP A 66 -22.87 -19.16 -11.84
N TYR A 67 -22.04 -20.15 -12.13
CA TYR A 67 -21.64 -20.47 -13.49
C TYR A 67 -22.69 -21.36 -14.15
N PHE A 68 -23.66 -20.74 -14.84
CA PHE A 68 -24.87 -21.39 -15.35
C PHE A 68 -24.59 -22.53 -16.35
N HIS A 69 -23.51 -22.43 -17.13
CA HIS A 69 -23.24 -23.38 -18.21
C HIS A 69 -22.79 -24.78 -17.76
N TRP A 70 -22.26 -24.99 -16.55
CA TRP A 70 -21.66 -26.28 -16.14
C TRP A 70 -21.90 -26.61 -14.65
N GLY A 71 -23.16 -26.85 -14.28
CA GLY A 71 -23.54 -27.63 -13.09
C GLY A 71 -23.21 -26.99 -11.73
N ARG A 72 -23.90 -25.90 -11.37
CA ARG A 72 -23.85 -25.24 -10.04
C ARG A 72 -22.43 -25.13 -9.45
N LYS A 73 -21.45 -24.72 -10.26
CA LYS A 73 -20.15 -24.31 -9.73
C LYS A 73 -20.17 -22.82 -9.42
N VAL A 74 -19.60 -22.45 -8.29
CA VAL A 74 -19.41 -21.05 -7.89
C VAL A 74 -18.15 -20.53 -8.57
N GLY A 75 -18.29 -19.44 -9.33
CA GLY A 75 -17.21 -18.64 -9.88
C GLY A 75 -17.12 -17.29 -9.19
N GLN A 76 -16.35 -16.38 -9.78
CA GLN A 76 -16.24 -14.99 -9.37
C GLN A 76 -16.60 -14.06 -10.55
N CYS A 77 -17.20 -12.93 -10.23
CA CYS A 77 -17.45 -11.87 -11.19
C CYS A 77 -16.15 -11.21 -11.61
N PHE A 78 -16.00 -11.02 -12.92
CA PHE A 78 -14.90 -10.28 -13.51
C PHE A 78 -15.42 -9.51 -14.73
N HIS A 79 -15.38 -8.18 -14.68
CA HIS A 79 -15.92 -7.29 -15.72
C HIS A 79 -17.34 -7.69 -16.19
N GLY A 80 -18.23 -7.96 -15.23
CA GLY A 80 -19.62 -8.31 -15.52
C GLY A 80 -19.88 -9.74 -16.01
N LYS A 81 -18.87 -10.62 -16.06
CA LYS A 81 -19.01 -12.03 -16.42
C LYS A 81 -18.65 -12.93 -15.23
N CYS A 82 -19.37 -14.04 -15.08
CA CYS A 82 -19.00 -15.06 -14.10
C CYS A 82 -17.89 -15.94 -14.68
N ALA A 83 -16.77 -16.11 -13.98
CA ALA A 83 -15.64 -16.96 -14.38
C ALA A 83 -15.28 -17.94 -13.25
N ARG A 84 -14.91 -19.19 -13.60
CA ARG A 84 -14.59 -20.24 -12.59
C ARG A 84 -13.37 -19.93 -11.74
N GLN A 85 -12.44 -19.13 -12.27
CA GLN A 85 -11.26 -18.65 -11.57
C GLN A 85 -11.05 -17.21 -12.01
N PRO A 86 -10.57 -16.32 -11.12
CA PRO A 86 -10.05 -15.05 -11.56
C PRO A 86 -8.97 -15.34 -12.61
N VAL A 87 -8.98 -14.60 -13.71
CA VAL A 87 -7.87 -14.66 -14.67
C VAL A 87 -6.62 -14.37 -13.84
N LYS A 88 -5.71 -15.34 -13.74
CA LYS A 88 -4.48 -15.15 -12.99
C LYS A 88 -3.81 -13.88 -13.54
N PRO A 89 -3.42 -12.92 -12.68
CA PRO A 89 -2.72 -11.73 -13.14
C PRO A 89 -1.52 -12.19 -13.99
N GLN A 90 -1.45 -11.72 -15.23
CA GLN A 90 -0.28 -11.96 -16.06
C GLN A 90 0.81 -11.02 -15.57
N ILE A 91 1.71 -11.53 -14.73
CA ILE A 91 2.87 -10.79 -14.27
C ILE A 91 3.93 -10.88 -15.38
N PRO A 92 4.32 -9.76 -15.99
CA PRO A 92 5.28 -9.78 -17.08
C PRO A 92 6.66 -10.26 -16.59
N CYS A 93 7.34 -11.02 -17.44
CA CYS A 93 8.69 -11.51 -17.20
C CYS A 93 9.73 -10.47 -17.66
N ASP A 94 9.66 -9.24 -17.15
CA ASP A 94 10.48 -8.09 -17.58
C ASP A 94 11.60 -7.71 -16.58
N GLY A 95 11.61 -8.35 -15.42
CA GLY A 95 12.56 -8.13 -14.33
C GLY A 95 12.31 -6.83 -13.55
N ILE A 96 11.15 -6.20 -13.72
CA ILE A 96 10.78 -4.93 -13.08
C ILE A 96 9.86 -5.21 -11.88
N HIS A 97 10.10 -4.53 -10.77
CA HIS A 97 9.21 -4.57 -9.62
C HIS A 97 8.03 -3.62 -9.83
N HIS A 98 6.84 -4.18 -10.04
CA HIS A 98 5.61 -3.40 -10.29
C HIS A 98 4.76 -3.19 -9.03
N ALA A 99 5.05 -3.92 -7.95
CA ALA A 99 4.31 -3.77 -6.71
C ALA A 99 4.73 -2.48 -5.98
N PRO A 100 3.84 -1.88 -5.18
CA PRO A 100 4.20 -0.72 -4.39
C PRO A 100 5.17 -1.09 -3.26
N GLY A 101 6.10 -0.18 -2.95
CA GLY A 101 7.06 -0.35 -1.87
C GLY A 101 8.33 -1.09 -2.28
N TYR A 102 9.07 -1.55 -1.27
CA TYR A 102 10.25 -2.39 -1.47
C TYR A 102 9.90 -3.82 -1.91
N ALA A 103 10.73 -4.38 -2.79
CA ALA A 103 10.70 -5.81 -3.05
C ALA A 103 11.18 -6.57 -1.80
N THR A 104 10.35 -7.45 -1.26
CA THR A 104 10.71 -8.26 -0.07
C THR A 104 11.59 -9.46 -0.42
N SER A 105 11.72 -9.77 -1.71
CA SER A 105 12.56 -10.81 -2.30
C SER A 105 13.14 -10.28 -3.61
N CYS A 106 14.36 -10.71 -3.96
CA CYS A 106 14.96 -10.40 -5.25
C CYS A 106 14.60 -11.41 -6.36
N MET A 107 13.75 -12.37 -6.02
CA MET A 107 13.14 -13.34 -6.92
C MET A 107 11.63 -13.12 -6.96
N TYR A 108 11.03 -13.19 -8.14
CA TYR A 108 9.60 -13.09 -8.33
C TYR A 108 9.11 -14.12 -9.34
N THR A 109 7.88 -14.56 -9.17
CA THR A 109 7.22 -15.46 -10.11
C THR A 109 6.50 -14.64 -11.18
N CYS A 110 6.85 -14.84 -12.43
CA CYS A 110 6.22 -14.23 -13.59
C CYS A 110 5.50 -15.27 -14.45
N THR A 111 4.68 -14.85 -15.40
CA THR A 111 3.85 -15.73 -16.23
C THR A 111 4.20 -15.60 -17.71
N ILE A 112 4.56 -16.72 -18.36
CA ILE A 112 4.71 -16.82 -19.81
C ILE A 112 3.68 -17.81 -20.35
N GLY A 113 2.68 -17.30 -21.07
CA GLY A 113 1.54 -18.10 -21.51
C GLY A 113 0.78 -18.68 -20.31
N ASN A 114 0.85 -20.00 -20.11
CA ASN A 114 0.22 -20.71 -18.99
C ASN A 114 1.23 -21.23 -17.95
N GLN A 115 2.51 -20.88 -18.09
CA GLN A 115 3.57 -21.33 -17.18
C GLN A 115 4.00 -20.21 -16.24
N ASN A 116 4.23 -20.57 -14.97
CA ASN A 116 4.83 -19.70 -13.98
C ASN A 116 6.34 -19.99 -13.93
N ILE A 117 7.15 -18.95 -13.94
CA ILE A 117 8.61 -19.05 -13.93
C ILE A 117 9.14 -18.10 -12.86
N ASP A 118 10.05 -18.61 -12.03
CA ASP A 118 10.76 -17.78 -11.06
C ASP A 118 11.94 -17.11 -11.74
N MET A 119 12.01 -15.79 -11.64
CA MET A 119 13.07 -14.98 -12.22
C MET A 119 13.61 -13.96 -11.23
N PRO A 120 14.89 -13.59 -11.33
CA PRO A 120 15.43 -12.50 -10.55
C PRO A 120 14.92 -11.16 -11.05
N TYR A 121 14.72 -10.20 -10.14
CA TYR A 121 14.61 -8.80 -10.51
C TYR A 121 15.93 -8.30 -11.13
N LYS A 122 15.84 -7.23 -11.92
CA LYS A 122 17.02 -6.55 -12.46
C LYS A 122 17.94 -6.11 -11.32
N ASN A 123 19.24 -6.13 -11.61
CA ASN A 123 20.22 -5.57 -10.67
C ASN A 123 19.86 -4.13 -10.33
N GLN A 124 20.19 -3.71 -9.11
CA GLN A 124 19.88 -2.39 -8.55
C GLN A 124 18.40 -2.17 -8.18
N THR A 125 17.52 -3.17 -8.32
CA THR A 125 16.14 -3.07 -7.79
C THR A 125 16.20 -2.93 -6.26
N PRO A 126 15.57 -1.91 -5.65
CA PRO A 126 15.55 -1.77 -4.20
C PRO A 126 14.83 -2.94 -3.53
N CYS A 127 15.42 -3.49 -2.47
CA CYS A 127 14.86 -4.62 -1.74
C CYS A 127 14.90 -4.38 -0.23
N LEU A 128 13.98 -5.00 0.51
CA LEU A 128 13.98 -4.99 1.98
C LEU A 128 13.71 -6.41 2.49
N PRO A 129 14.72 -7.13 3.00
CA PRO A 129 14.55 -8.51 3.41
C PRO A 129 13.63 -8.61 4.63
N VAL A 130 12.67 -9.53 4.57
CA VAL A 130 11.72 -9.84 5.65
C VAL A 130 11.81 -11.32 6.05
N ASP A 131 11.47 -11.62 7.30
CA ASP A 131 11.36 -12.97 7.81
C ASP A 131 10.02 -13.62 7.42
N GLU A 132 9.83 -14.88 7.84
CA GLU A 132 8.60 -15.64 7.59
C GLU A 132 7.35 -14.99 8.20
N SER A 133 7.52 -14.14 9.22
CA SER A 133 6.43 -13.37 9.86
C SER A 133 6.17 -12.03 9.17
N GLY A 134 6.90 -11.73 8.09
CA GLY A 134 6.81 -10.46 7.35
C GLY A 134 7.51 -9.30 8.04
N ARG A 135 8.32 -9.54 9.08
CA ARG A 135 9.08 -8.50 9.78
C ARG A 135 10.43 -8.31 9.10
N ARG A 136 10.88 -7.07 9.01
CA ARG A 136 12.20 -6.74 8.45
C ARG A 136 13.34 -7.41 9.23
N VAL A 137 14.33 -7.95 8.51
CA VAL A 137 15.54 -8.60 9.08
C VAL A 137 16.76 -7.67 9.00
N GLY A 138 16.60 -6.44 8.52
CA GLY A 138 17.68 -5.47 8.41
C GLY A 138 17.23 -4.14 7.82
N GLY A 139 18.18 -3.46 7.17
CA GLY A 139 17.95 -2.30 6.31
C GLY A 139 17.72 -2.69 4.85
N ALA A 140 17.26 -1.73 4.06
CA ALA A 140 17.06 -1.89 2.63
C ALA A 140 18.40 -2.10 1.91
N GLY A 141 18.31 -2.80 0.80
CA GLY A 141 19.41 -3.24 -0.02
C GLY A 141 19.11 -3.02 -1.50
N ILE A 142 19.96 -3.60 -2.34
CA ILE A 142 19.72 -3.70 -3.78
C ILE A 142 19.80 -5.15 -4.24
N CYS A 143 18.98 -5.52 -5.21
CA CYS A 143 19.05 -6.83 -5.84
C CYS A 143 20.31 -6.95 -6.70
N VAL A 144 21.05 -8.05 -6.51
CA VAL A 144 22.22 -8.42 -7.32
C VAL A 144 22.18 -9.93 -7.54
N GLY A 145 21.99 -10.36 -8.79
CA GLY A 145 21.98 -11.79 -9.13
C GLY A 145 20.95 -12.61 -8.35
N GLY A 146 19.75 -12.05 -8.12
CA GLY A 146 18.66 -12.71 -7.40
C GLY A 146 18.75 -12.66 -5.87
N ASN A 147 19.79 -12.04 -5.31
CA ASN A 147 19.95 -11.87 -3.86
C ASN A 147 19.87 -10.39 -3.47
N CYS A 148 19.33 -10.10 -2.28
CA CYS A 148 19.31 -8.75 -1.74
C CYS A 148 20.64 -8.44 -1.05
N LYS A 149 21.48 -7.60 -1.67
CA LYS A 149 22.74 -7.12 -1.09
C LYS A 149 22.40 -6.21 0.10
N PRO A 150 22.85 -6.52 1.32
CA PRO A 150 22.39 -5.82 2.53
C PRO A 150 22.99 -4.41 2.65
N SER A 151 22.28 -3.52 3.36
CA SER A 151 22.67 -2.12 3.61
C SER A 151 24.14 -1.90 4.02
N TYR A 152 24.69 -2.75 4.89
CA TYR A 152 26.06 -2.60 5.40
C TYR A 152 27.16 -2.91 4.37
N ASP A 153 26.81 -3.58 3.26
CA ASP A 153 27.74 -3.88 2.16
C ASP A 153 27.64 -2.87 1.00
N LEU A 154 26.78 -1.86 1.12
CA LEU A 154 26.53 -0.89 0.05
C LEU A 154 27.58 0.23 0.00
N THR A 155 27.97 0.63 -1.21
CA THR A 155 28.67 1.90 -1.43
C THR A 155 27.73 3.09 -1.20
N SER A 156 28.27 4.31 -1.11
CA SER A 156 27.45 5.53 -0.95
C SER A 156 26.48 5.74 -2.11
N GLU A 157 26.88 5.33 -3.31
CA GLU A 157 26.08 5.40 -4.53
C GLU A 157 24.96 4.35 -4.51
N GLU A 158 25.29 3.10 -4.13
CA GLU A 158 24.31 2.02 -4.00
C GLU A 158 23.30 2.29 -2.88
N GLU A 159 23.71 2.93 -1.79
CA GLU A 159 22.82 3.31 -0.68
C GLU A 159 21.73 4.30 -1.12
N LYS A 160 22.07 5.23 -2.02
CA LYS A 160 21.08 6.13 -2.64
C LYS A 160 20.10 5.38 -3.54
N VAL A 161 20.59 4.36 -4.25
CA VAL A 161 19.74 3.50 -5.07
C VAL A 161 18.83 2.62 -4.22
N ALA A 162 19.30 2.16 -3.06
CA ALA A 162 18.49 1.43 -2.09
C ALA A 162 17.41 2.28 -1.41
N HIS A 163 17.52 3.61 -1.46
CA HIS A 163 16.55 4.52 -0.84
C HIS A 163 16.06 5.60 -1.81
N PRO A 164 15.37 5.20 -2.89
CA PRO A 164 14.89 6.15 -3.87
C PRO A 164 13.74 6.99 -3.30
N GLU A 165 13.58 8.20 -3.83
CA GLU A 165 12.64 9.22 -3.33
C GLU A 165 11.17 8.79 -3.43
N ASP A 166 10.81 7.96 -4.42
CA ASP A 166 9.47 7.42 -4.62
C ASP A 166 9.03 6.44 -3.52
N LEU A 167 10.00 5.78 -2.88
CA LEU A 167 9.79 4.91 -1.72
C LEU A 167 9.79 5.68 -0.39
N ARG A 168 10.10 6.99 -0.40
CA ARG A 168 10.10 7.84 0.80
C ARG A 168 8.69 8.28 1.17
N GLN A 169 7.94 7.36 1.77
CA GLN A 169 6.54 7.59 2.17
C GLN A 169 6.33 7.58 3.69
N CYS A 170 7.35 7.27 4.47
CA CYS A 170 7.28 7.37 5.92
C CYS A 170 7.57 8.83 6.35
N PRO A 171 6.85 9.39 7.33
CA PRO A 171 7.09 10.75 7.82
C PRO A 171 8.47 10.86 8.48
N ASP A 172 9.10 12.03 8.55
CA ASP A 172 10.34 12.12 9.35
C ASP A 172 10.06 11.82 10.83
N LYS A 173 11.01 11.15 11.49
CA LYS A 173 10.86 10.71 12.88
C LYS A 173 12.10 11.00 13.71
N GLU A 174 11.90 11.46 14.94
CA GLU A 174 12.97 11.56 15.93
C GLU A 174 13.36 10.17 16.46
N HIS A 175 14.67 9.92 16.57
CA HIS A 175 15.17 8.74 17.26
C HIS A 175 15.30 9.00 18.75
N THR A 176 14.32 8.57 19.53
CA THR A 176 14.32 8.73 21.00
C THR A 176 15.02 7.58 21.74
N GLY A 177 15.61 6.63 21.01
CA GLY A 177 16.32 5.50 21.58
C GLY A 177 17.68 5.90 22.17
N ARG A 178 18.20 5.08 23.11
CA ARG A 178 19.55 5.29 23.68
C ARG A 178 20.69 4.78 22.80
N ASN A 179 20.37 4.04 21.74
CA ASN A 179 21.36 3.39 20.89
C ASN A 179 21.77 4.33 19.74
N ILE A 180 23.02 4.20 19.28
CA ILE A 180 23.47 4.88 18.07
C ILE A 180 22.87 4.20 16.85
N LEU A 181 22.43 5.00 15.88
CA LEU A 181 21.88 4.52 14.62
C LEU A 181 23.00 4.07 13.68
N THR A 182 22.91 2.84 13.20
CA THR A 182 23.78 2.34 12.12
C THR A 182 23.37 2.84 10.74
N SER A 183 22.17 3.40 10.62
CA SER A 183 21.62 3.98 9.39
C SER A 183 20.64 5.10 9.75
N CYS A 184 20.65 6.16 8.96
CA CYS A 184 19.72 7.29 9.12
C CYS A 184 18.37 7.06 8.42
N TYR A 185 18.19 5.89 7.83
CA TYR A 185 16.91 5.44 7.30
C TYR A 185 16.14 4.62 8.33
N TYR A 186 14.83 4.72 8.26
CA TYR A 186 13.93 3.83 8.98
C TYR A 186 12.80 3.38 8.06
N TYR A 187 12.12 2.30 8.43
CA TYR A 187 11.12 1.66 7.58
C TYR A 187 9.77 1.60 8.27
N CYS A 188 8.72 1.85 7.50
CA CYS A 188 7.33 1.72 7.93
C CYS A 188 6.53 0.90 6.93
N GLN A 189 5.46 0.28 7.41
CA GLN A 189 4.52 -0.44 6.57
C GLN A 189 3.29 0.44 6.32
N ARG A 190 2.87 0.58 5.06
CA ARG A 190 1.62 1.25 4.67
C ARG A 190 0.89 0.36 3.67
N ASN A 191 -0.38 0.06 3.93
CA ASN A 191 -1.20 -0.82 3.06
C ASN A 191 -0.54 -2.17 2.72
N GLY A 192 0.20 -2.76 3.66
CA GLY A 192 0.89 -4.03 3.48
C GLY A 192 2.28 -3.93 2.82
N SER A 193 2.64 -2.79 2.23
CA SER A 193 3.93 -2.55 1.58
C SER A 193 4.92 -1.82 2.48
N TRP A 194 6.21 -2.07 2.27
CA TRP A 194 7.29 -1.42 3.00
C TRP A 194 7.78 -0.16 2.29
N TYR A 195 8.04 0.88 3.07
CA TYR A 195 8.53 2.18 2.61
C TYR A 195 9.67 2.65 3.51
N THR A 196 10.39 3.68 3.05
CA THR A 196 11.47 4.32 3.81
C THR A 196 11.07 5.71 4.30
N GLY A 197 11.76 6.18 5.33
CA GLY A 197 11.76 7.56 5.82
C GLY A 197 13.09 7.87 6.49
N HIS A 198 13.25 9.12 6.92
CA HIS A 198 14.48 9.58 7.55
C HIS A 198 14.30 9.77 9.05
N TYR A 199 15.35 9.46 9.80
CA TYR A 199 15.51 10.05 11.11
C TYR A 199 15.82 11.54 10.95
N ASP A 200 15.23 12.36 11.81
CA ASP A 200 15.46 13.79 11.81
C ASP A 200 16.88 14.16 12.29
N SER A 201 17.16 15.46 12.34
CA SER A 201 18.46 15.99 12.74
C SER A 201 18.52 16.51 14.17
N GLN A 202 17.60 16.04 15.03
CA GLN A 202 17.61 16.39 16.44
C GLN A 202 18.86 15.84 17.15
N PRO A 203 19.28 16.42 18.29
CA PRO A 203 20.45 15.95 19.04
C PRO A 203 20.39 14.48 19.48
N THR A 204 19.19 13.92 19.54
CA THR A 204 18.86 12.53 19.91
C THR A 204 19.06 11.54 18.76
N SER A 205 19.03 12.01 17.51
CA SER A 205 19.20 11.21 16.29
C SER A 205 20.66 10.98 15.92
N GLY A 206 21.43 10.43 16.86
CA GLY A 206 22.85 10.12 16.71
C GLY A 206 23.12 8.89 15.84
N CYS A 207 24.16 8.94 15.00
CA CYS A 207 24.53 7.89 14.06
C CYS A 207 26.05 7.66 13.96
N ASP A 208 26.44 6.51 13.41
CA ASP A 208 27.84 6.18 13.13
C ASP A 208 28.32 6.91 11.87
N LEU A 209 29.40 7.70 12.00
CA LEU A 209 30.01 8.34 10.84
C LEU A 209 30.69 7.30 9.96
N ARG A 210 30.48 7.39 8.64
CA ARG A 210 31.15 6.52 7.66
C ARG A 210 32.68 6.66 7.67
N ASN A 211 33.16 7.86 7.97
CA ASN A 211 34.58 8.18 8.11
C ASN A 211 34.83 8.88 9.46
N PRO A 212 34.86 8.12 10.56
CA PRO A 212 35.00 8.68 11.90
C PRO A 212 36.43 9.21 12.12
N THR A 213 36.56 10.21 13.01
CA THR A 213 37.85 10.66 13.53
C THR A 213 37.94 10.34 15.02
N PRO A 214 39.13 10.21 15.63
CA PRO A 214 39.24 9.95 17.06
C PRO A 214 38.51 10.99 17.94
N GLN A 215 38.46 12.25 17.49
CA GLN A 215 37.77 13.33 18.19
C GLN A 215 36.26 13.38 17.91
N GLN A 216 35.82 12.77 16.81
CA GLN A 216 34.43 12.77 16.38
C GLN A 216 34.09 11.43 15.71
N PRO A 217 33.76 10.41 16.52
CA PRO A 217 33.35 9.10 16.00
C PRO A 217 31.88 9.05 15.57
N LEU A 218 31.04 9.93 16.12
CA LEU A 218 29.59 9.96 15.91
C LEU A 218 29.15 11.23 15.18
N GLY A 219 27.98 11.11 14.56
CA GLY A 219 27.29 12.19 13.86
C GLY A 219 25.81 12.24 14.22
N TRP A 220 25.06 12.99 13.43
CA TRP A 220 23.62 13.14 13.50
C TRP A 220 23.00 12.92 12.13
N CYS A 221 21.82 12.33 12.11
CA CYS A 221 21.09 12.08 10.88
C CYS A 221 20.62 13.37 10.22
N CYS A 222 20.69 13.44 8.91
CA CYS A 222 20.13 14.51 8.12
C CYS A 222 19.78 13.98 6.73
N GLN A 223 18.48 13.83 6.46
CA GLN A 223 17.99 13.42 5.13
C GLN A 223 18.63 12.11 4.62
N GLY A 224 18.84 11.14 5.51
CA GLY A 224 19.47 9.86 5.19
C GLY A 224 21.00 9.83 5.35
N ASP A 225 21.66 10.99 5.45
CA ASP A 225 23.11 11.07 5.67
C ASP A 225 23.46 11.19 7.15
N CYS A 226 24.56 10.57 7.58
CA CYS A 226 25.16 10.79 8.89
C CYS A 226 26.21 11.90 8.83
N ILE A 227 25.93 13.05 9.45
CA ILE A 227 26.77 14.26 9.35
C ILE A 227 27.33 14.71 10.71
N LYS A 228 28.37 15.55 10.67
CA LYS A 228 29.10 15.99 11.87
C LYS A 228 28.39 17.04 12.73
N LYS A 229 27.27 17.60 12.29
CA LYS A 229 26.55 18.67 12.99
C LYS A 229 25.08 18.30 13.08
N HIS A 230 24.45 18.58 14.23
CA HIS A 230 23.00 18.47 14.36
C HIS A 230 22.28 19.54 13.50
N ASN A 231 20.95 19.46 13.39
CA ASN A 231 20.10 20.39 12.64
C ASN A 231 20.48 20.57 11.16
N CYS A 232 21.07 19.55 10.53
CA CYS A 232 21.59 19.65 9.16
C CYS A 232 22.62 20.78 8.98
N GLY A 233 23.35 21.14 10.05
CA GLY A 233 24.37 22.19 10.05
C GLY A 233 23.84 23.63 10.13
N ARG A 234 22.56 23.82 10.46
CA ARG A 234 21.95 25.12 10.74
C ARG A 234 22.23 25.63 12.14
#